data_AF-A0A918INF5-F1
#
_entry.id   AF-A0A918INF5-F1
#
_cell.length_a   1.000
_cell.length_b   1.000
_cell.length_c   1.000
_cell.angle_alpha   90.00
_cell.angle_beta   90.00
_cell.angle_gamma   90.00
#
_symmetry.space_group_name_H-M   'P 1'
#
loop_
_entity.id
_entity.type
_entity.pdbx_description
1 polymer ?
#
loop_
_entity_poly.entity_id
_entity_poly.type
_entity_poly.pdbx_seq_one_letter_code
_entity_poly.pdbx_strand_id
1 'polypeptide(L)'
;MGRDLGLDGVVDHFTLSSDEAGRLRNKTGATRLGFAVPLKFLTWRGRFPRIRLELPPDAVEHVAKQVGVTASELAFYDFTSRAAKRHRSELRDLTGWHECTKTDLIKLVSHLVDATWHDERREEQVRAELLRQMRADLIEPPTAAQVDTIIRSALHQADERAVAEIAARLARAEGCTRRLDALVFTDLTGDGPAQGDATAQDDEDDVESVLSDIKAHPGNVRLNSLLDEISKLKQVRAVGIPEKVFTGIGVQVVGAWRARASACAPSGTAPTAHWIGPRVRPRGRCPSSSIVSGSHVGELRTDSCLETRRASNPAGDQWAWTSRGRCLNGLVSSGERRPGKWQNH
;
A
#
# COMPACT_ATOMS: atom_id res chain seq x y z
N MET A 1 0.26 -13.93 -26.00
CA MET A 1 -0.87 -14.73 -26.52
C MET A 1 -1.33 -15.68 -25.42
N GLY A 2 -2.62 -15.91 -25.27
CA GLY A 2 -3.15 -17.03 -24.50
C GLY A 2 -2.58 -18.31 -25.10
N ARG A 3 -1.88 -19.10 -24.29
CA ARG A 3 -1.45 -20.44 -24.71
C ARG A 3 -2.66 -21.36 -24.66
N ASP A 4 -2.67 -22.38 -25.52
CA ASP A 4 -3.64 -23.46 -25.45
C ASP A 4 -3.66 -24.04 -24.03
N LEU A 5 -4.87 -24.32 -23.54
CA LEU A 5 -5.09 -24.92 -22.23
C LEU A 5 -4.99 -26.45 -22.27
N GLY A 6 -5.15 -27.04 -23.45
CA GLY A 6 -5.32 -28.47 -23.61
C GLY A 6 -6.76 -28.89 -23.30
N LEU A 7 -7.13 -30.10 -23.74
CA LEU A 7 -8.51 -30.59 -23.68
C LEU A 7 -9.10 -30.50 -22.27
N ASP A 8 -8.38 -31.02 -21.27
CA ASP A 8 -8.86 -31.06 -19.88
C ASP A 8 -9.13 -29.66 -19.32
N GLY A 9 -8.18 -28.73 -19.51
CA GLY A 9 -8.34 -27.35 -19.03
C GLY A 9 -9.48 -26.60 -19.71
N VAL A 10 -9.73 -26.89 -20.99
CA VAL A 10 -10.89 -26.34 -21.71
C VAL A 10 -12.20 -26.92 -21.20
N VAL A 11 -12.27 -28.23 -20.97
CA VAL A 11 -13.49 -28.88 -20.44
C VAL A 11 -13.80 -28.37 -19.03
N ASP A 12 -12.79 -28.25 -18.17
CA ASP A 12 -12.97 -27.82 -16.78
C ASP A 12 -13.42 -26.37 -16.65
N HIS A 13 -12.95 -25.49 -17.52
CA HIS A 13 -13.14 -24.04 -17.35
C HIS A 13 -14.03 -23.38 -18.41
N PHE A 14 -14.22 -24.00 -19.57
CA PHE A 14 -14.91 -23.42 -20.72
C PHE A 14 -16.15 -24.22 -21.17
N THR A 15 -16.61 -25.18 -20.38
CA THR A 15 -17.92 -25.83 -20.58
C THR A 15 -19.06 -24.98 -20.02
N LEU A 16 -20.05 -24.64 -20.85
CA LEU A 16 -21.26 -23.90 -20.47
C LEU A 16 -22.28 -24.83 -19.82
N SER A 17 -22.83 -24.39 -18.68
CA SER A 17 -24.01 -24.99 -18.06
C SER A 17 -25.28 -24.65 -18.84
N SER A 18 -26.36 -25.39 -18.58
CA SER A 18 -27.66 -25.16 -19.22
C SER A 18 -28.20 -23.75 -18.93
N ASP A 19 -28.02 -23.26 -17.71
CA ASP A 19 -28.48 -21.92 -17.29
C ASP A 19 -27.72 -20.82 -18.04
N GLU A 20 -26.40 -20.95 -18.16
CA GLU A 20 -25.56 -20.02 -18.92
C GLU A 20 -25.91 -20.04 -20.42
N ALA A 21 -26.13 -21.23 -20.99
CA ALA A 21 -26.58 -21.37 -22.37
C ALA A 21 -27.96 -20.74 -22.60
N GLY A 22 -28.87 -20.81 -21.61
CA GLY A 22 -30.16 -20.14 -21.63
C GLY A 22 -30.06 -18.61 -21.77
N ARG A 23 -29.03 -18.00 -21.18
CA ARG A 23 -28.77 -16.54 -21.26
C ARG A 23 -28.26 -16.07 -22.63
N LEU A 24 -27.78 -17.00 -23.46
CA LEU A 24 -27.29 -16.70 -24.82
C LEU A 24 -28.39 -16.64 -25.88
N ARG A 25 -29.64 -17.02 -25.55
CA ARG A 25 -30.75 -17.14 -26.52
C ARG A 25 -31.04 -15.85 -27.29
N ASN A 26 -30.86 -14.69 -26.64
CA ASN A 26 -31.13 -13.37 -27.25
C ASN A 26 -29.94 -12.81 -28.04
N LYS A 27 -28.85 -13.57 -28.19
CA LYS A 27 -27.60 -13.11 -28.83
C LYS A 27 -27.29 -13.97 -30.06
N THR A 28 -26.67 -13.38 -31.08
CA THR A 28 -26.41 -14.02 -32.38
C THR A 28 -24.97 -13.79 -32.88
N GLY A 29 -24.45 -14.71 -33.69
CA GLY A 29 -23.13 -14.62 -34.34
C GLY A 29 -22.00 -14.19 -33.38
N ALA A 30 -21.20 -13.20 -33.81
CA ALA A 30 -20.14 -12.57 -33.03
C ALA A 30 -20.55 -12.15 -31.61
N THR A 31 -21.77 -11.66 -31.39
CA THR A 31 -22.23 -11.20 -30.05
C THR A 31 -22.51 -12.36 -29.10
N ARG A 32 -22.91 -13.53 -29.63
CA ARG A 32 -23.10 -14.75 -28.83
C ARG A 32 -21.76 -15.24 -28.29
N LEU A 33 -20.77 -15.36 -29.16
CA LEU A 33 -19.41 -15.78 -28.78
C LEU A 33 -18.70 -14.73 -27.91
N GLY A 34 -18.88 -13.44 -28.25
CA GLY A 34 -18.41 -12.29 -27.48
C GLY A 34 -19.05 -12.09 -26.12
N PHE A 35 -20.08 -12.86 -25.77
CA PHE A 35 -20.63 -12.95 -24.41
C PHE A 35 -20.20 -14.24 -23.71
N ALA A 36 -20.29 -15.38 -24.39
CA ALA A 36 -19.98 -16.70 -23.83
C ALA A 36 -18.51 -16.83 -23.43
N VAL A 37 -17.58 -16.34 -24.26
CA VAL A 37 -16.15 -16.46 -23.96
C VAL A 37 -15.75 -15.57 -22.77
N PRO A 38 -16.14 -14.28 -22.68
CA PRO A 38 -15.87 -13.49 -21.48
C PRO A 38 -16.51 -14.03 -20.20
N LEU A 39 -17.68 -14.67 -20.28
CA LEU A 39 -18.30 -15.34 -19.12
C LEU A 39 -17.38 -16.43 -18.55
N LYS A 40 -16.88 -17.34 -19.40
CA LYS A 40 -15.98 -18.42 -18.96
C LYS A 40 -14.61 -17.90 -18.57
N PHE A 41 -14.10 -16.90 -19.28
CA PHE A 41 -12.86 -16.24 -18.89
C PHE A 41 -12.96 -15.55 -17.52
N LEU A 42 -14.10 -14.91 -17.21
CA LEU A 42 -14.35 -14.28 -15.92
C LEU A 42 -14.38 -15.31 -14.79
N THR A 43 -15.10 -16.42 -14.95
CA THR A 43 -15.17 -17.48 -13.93
C THR A 43 -13.83 -18.17 -13.70
N TRP A 44 -13.02 -18.33 -14.76
CA TRP A 44 -11.68 -18.92 -14.66
C TRP A 44 -10.62 -17.96 -14.07
N ARG A 45 -10.53 -16.73 -14.59
CA ARG A 45 -9.47 -15.77 -14.23
C ARG A 45 -9.88 -14.77 -13.14
N GLY A 46 -11.17 -14.56 -12.92
CA GLY A 46 -11.70 -13.53 -12.03
C GLY A 46 -11.63 -12.11 -12.59
N ARG A 47 -11.48 -11.97 -13.90
CA ARG A 47 -11.46 -10.68 -14.61
C ARG A 47 -11.90 -10.84 -16.04
N PHE A 48 -12.25 -9.74 -16.71
CA PHE A 48 -12.50 -9.75 -18.15
C PHE A 48 -11.19 -9.76 -18.98
N PRO A 49 -11.22 -10.33 -20.20
CA PRO A 49 -10.13 -10.22 -21.16
C PRO A 49 -10.01 -8.77 -21.64
N ARG A 50 -8.79 -8.23 -21.70
CA ARG A 50 -8.55 -6.86 -22.20
C ARG A 50 -8.39 -6.82 -23.71
N ILE A 51 -7.76 -7.86 -24.25
CA ILE A 51 -7.55 -8.06 -25.68
C ILE A 51 -7.92 -9.48 -26.07
N ARG A 52 -8.30 -9.68 -27.33
CA ARG A 52 -8.61 -11.00 -27.89
C ARG A 52 -7.46 -11.99 -27.76
N LEU A 53 -6.24 -11.49 -27.85
CA LEU A 53 -5.03 -12.30 -27.80
C LEU A 53 -4.75 -12.92 -26.42
N GLU A 54 -5.49 -12.56 -25.37
CA GLU A 54 -5.43 -13.23 -24.06
C GLU A 54 -6.22 -14.54 -24.02
N LEU A 55 -7.14 -14.72 -24.96
CA LEU A 55 -8.03 -15.88 -25.01
C LEU A 55 -7.27 -17.08 -25.61
N PRO A 56 -7.28 -18.24 -24.95
CA PRO A 56 -6.76 -19.48 -25.52
C PRO A 56 -7.54 -19.85 -26.79
N PRO A 57 -6.86 -20.10 -27.93
CA PRO A 57 -7.53 -20.46 -29.18
C PRO A 57 -8.43 -21.71 -29.07
N ASP A 58 -7.93 -22.75 -28.39
CA ASP A 58 -8.66 -23.99 -28.14
C ASP A 58 -9.93 -23.78 -27.29
N ALA A 59 -9.88 -22.90 -26.29
CA ALA A 59 -11.03 -22.53 -25.49
C ALA A 59 -12.09 -21.79 -26.31
N VAL A 60 -11.67 -20.87 -27.20
CA VAL A 60 -12.60 -20.16 -28.09
C VAL A 60 -13.29 -21.14 -29.03
N GLU A 61 -12.54 -22.05 -29.64
CA GLU A 61 -13.07 -23.09 -30.54
C GLU A 61 -14.07 -24.00 -29.82
N HIS A 62 -13.76 -24.40 -28.59
CA HIS A 62 -14.63 -25.25 -27.79
C HIS A 62 -15.94 -24.55 -27.41
N VAL A 63 -15.89 -23.29 -26.96
CA VAL A 63 -17.10 -22.51 -26.67
C VAL A 63 -17.90 -22.27 -27.96
N ALA A 64 -17.25 -21.99 -29.08
CA ALA A 64 -17.88 -21.77 -30.39
C ALA A 64 -18.75 -22.97 -30.81
N LYS A 65 -18.23 -24.20 -30.65
CA LYS A 65 -18.97 -25.45 -30.89
C LYS A 65 -20.20 -25.58 -30.01
N GLN A 66 -20.11 -25.24 -28.72
CA GLN A 66 -21.25 -25.32 -27.79
C GLN A 66 -22.37 -24.34 -28.14
N VAL A 67 -22.03 -23.16 -28.65
CA VAL A 67 -23.01 -22.09 -28.96
C VAL A 67 -23.52 -22.13 -30.41
N GLY A 68 -22.98 -23.04 -31.23
CA GLY A 68 -23.35 -23.23 -32.63
C GLY A 68 -22.89 -22.09 -33.54
N VAL A 69 -21.73 -21.49 -33.27
CA VAL A 69 -21.16 -20.37 -34.05
C VAL A 69 -19.72 -20.73 -34.44
N THR A 70 -19.20 -20.22 -35.56
CA THR A 70 -17.79 -20.42 -35.93
C THR A 70 -16.86 -19.56 -35.06
N ALA A 71 -15.68 -20.06 -34.69
CA ALA A 71 -14.74 -19.30 -33.87
C ALA A 71 -14.25 -17.99 -34.55
N SER A 72 -14.24 -17.96 -35.88
CA SER A 72 -13.88 -16.79 -36.68
C SER A 72 -14.81 -15.59 -36.43
N GLU A 73 -16.06 -15.82 -36.02
CA GLU A 73 -17.02 -14.75 -35.70
C GLU A 73 -16.55 -13.86 -34.56
N LEU A 74 -15.72 -14.37 -33.65
CA LEU A 74 -15.13 -13.54 -32.59
C LEU A 74 -14.28 -12.39 -33.17
N ALA A 75 -13.83 -12.50 -34.42
CA ALA A 75 -13.09 -11.44 -35.10
C ALA A 75 -13.89 -10.16 -35.30
N PHE A 76 -15.21 -10.27 -35.40
CA PHE A 76 -16.11 -9.14 -35.58
C PHE A 76 -16.60 -8.56 -34.25
N TYR A 77 -16.18 -9.12 -33.12
CA TYR A 77 -16.54 -8.63 -31.80
C TYR A 77 -15.48 -7.71 -31.20
N ASP A 78 -15.83 -6.44 -31.04
CA ASP A 78 -14.99 -5.43 -30.38
C ASP A 78 -15.25 -5.39 -28.86
N PHE A 79 -14.21 -5.72 -28.09
CA PHE A 79 -14.19 -5.76 -26.62
C PHE A 79 -14.26 -4.37 -25.96
N THR A 80 -14.07 -3.30 -26.75
CA THR A 80 -14.16 -1.90 -26.32
C THR A 80 -15.49 -1.25 -26.66
N SER A 81 -16.32 -1.92 -27.47
CA SER A 81 -17.62 -1.41 -27.93
C SER A 81 -18.63 -1.18 -26.80
N ARG A 82 -19.67 -0.38 -27.09
CA ARG A 82 -20.82 -0.18 -26.18
C ARG A 82 -21.52 -1.50 -25.85
N ALA A 83 -21.60 -2.42 -26.82
CA ALA A 83 -22.17 -3.76 -26.61
C ALA A 83 -21.33 -4.56 -25.62
N ALA A 84 -20.00 -4.53 -25.74
CA ALA A 84 -19.11 -5.19 -24.77
C ALA A 84 -19.22 -4.60 -23.37
N LYS A 85 -19.35 -3.28 -23.23
CA LYS A 85 -19.61 -2.64 -21.93
C LYS A 85 -20.93 -3.13 -21.30
N ARG A 86 -22.01 -3.22 -22.10
CA ARG A 86 -23.30 -3.77 -21.65
C ARG A 86 -23.18 -5.24 -21.23
N HIS A 87 -22.48 -6.06 -22.03
CA HIS A 87 -22.23 -7.46 -21.71
C HIS A 87 -21.45 -7.63 -20.40
N ARG A 88 -20.41 -6.82 -20.15
CA ARG A 88 -19.69 -6.87 -18.87
C ARG A 88 -20.60 -6.56 -17.68
N SER A 89 -21.50 -5.58 -17.81
CA SER A 89 -22.49 -5.29 -16.77
C SER A 89 -23.42 -6.48 -16.53
N GLU A 90 -24.00 -7.04 -17.60
CA GLU A 90 -24.89 -8.20 -17.52
C GLU A 90 -24.18 -9.42 -16.89
N LEU A 91 -22.90 -9.64 -17.22
CA LEU A 91 -22.10 -10.73 -16.66
C LEU A 91 -21.80 -10.54 -15.17
N ARG A 92 -21.57 -9.31 -14.72
CA ARG A 92 -21.41 -9.00 -13.29
C ARG A 92 -22.68 -9.30 -12.52
N ASP A 93 -23.82 -8.85 -13.03
CA ASP A 93 -25.13 -9.11 -12.43
C ASP A 93 -25.43 -10.62 -12.35
N LEU A 94 -24.99 -11.40 -13.35
CA LEU A 94 -25.19 -12.85 -13.39
C LEU A 94 -24.26 -13.63 -12.45
N THR A 95 -23.01 -13.18 -12.30
CA THR A 95 -21.96 -13.96 -11.61
C THR A 95 -21.65 -13.46 -10.21
N GLY A 96 -22.13 -12.28 -9.82
CA GLY A 96 -21.80 -11.64 -8.55
C GLY A 96 -20.43 -10.96 -8.53
N TRP A 97 -19.67 -11.03 -9.63
CA TRP A 97 -18.43 -10.28 -9.76
C TRP A 97 -18.70 -8.79 -9.82
N HIS A 98 -17.83 -7.99 -9.22
CA HIS A 98 -17.95 -6.53 -9.25
C HIS A 98 -16.59 -5.85 -9.37
N GLU A 99 -16.62 -4.60 -9.82
CA GLU A 99 -15.42 -3.77 -9.90
C GLU A 99 -14.96 -3.39 -8.49
N CYS A 100 -13.64 -3.38 -8.29
CA CYS A 100 -13.05 -3.02 -7.00
C CYS A 100 -13.46 -1.60 -6.57
N THR A 101 -14.24 -1.50 -5.49
CA THR A 101 -14.68 -0.22 -4.94
C THR A 101 -13.70 0.31 -3.90
N LYS A 102 -13.83 1.58 -3.53
CA LYS A 102 -13.04 2.16 -2.43
C LYS A 102 -13.26 1.43 -1.10
N THR A 103 -14.48 0.96 -0.85
CA THR A 103 -14.81 0.20 0.36
C THR A 103 -14.09 -1.14 0.38
N ASP A 104 -14.01 -1.81 -0.77
CA ASP A 104 -13.29 -3.08 -0.88
C ASP A 104 -11.79 -2.87 -0.69
N LEU A 105 -11.22 -1.80 -1.25
CA LEU A 105 -9.81 -1.44 -1.03
C LEU A 105 -9.49 -1.28 0.46
N ILE A 106 -10.34 -0.58 1.22
CA ILE A 106 -10.13 -0.39 2.65
C ILE A 106 -10.18 -1.74 3.39
N LYS A 107 -11.16 -2.59 3.08
CA LYS A 107 -11.28 -3.94 3.67
C LYS A 107 -10.06 -4.81 3.36
N LEU A 108 -9.63 -4.83 2.10
CA LEU A 108 -8.48 -5.62 1.65
C LEU A 108 -7.19 -5.15 2.32
N VAL A 109 -6.96 -3.84 2.41
CA VAL A 109 -5.78 -3.30 3.11
C VAL A 109 -5.82 -3.65 4.59
N SER A 110 -6.95 -3.48 5.28
CA SER A 110 -7.10 -3.86 6.68
C SER A 110 -6.77 -5.34 6.91
N HIS A 111 -7.35 -6.22 6.10
CA HIS A 111 -7.11 -7.67 6.18
C HIS A 111 -5.65 -8.01 5.92
N LEU A 112 -5.02 -7.38 4.91
CA LEU A 112 -3.60 -7.58 4.63
C LEU A 112 -2.72 -7.12 5.79
N VAL A 113 -3.02 -5.99 6.42
CA VAL A 113 -2.27 -5.50 7.58
C VAL A 113 -2.39 -6.48 8.74
N ASP A 114 -3.61 -6.98 9.04
CA ASP A 114 -3.84 -7.97 10.11
C ASP A 114 -3.10 -9.30 9.86
N ALA A 115 -2.98 -9.72 8.60
CA ALA A 115 -2.26 -10.95 8.25
C ALA A 115 -0.73 -10.77 8.22
N THR A 116 -0.22 -9.59 7.86
CA THR A 116 1.21 -9.40 7.56
C THR A 116 2.03 -8.72 8.65
N TRP A 117 1.40 -8.13 9.67
CA TRP A 117 2.14 -7.31 10.64
C TRP A 117 3.07 -8.13 11.55
N HIS A 118 2.80 -9.43 11.75
CA HIS A 118 3.63 -10.35 12.54
C HIS A 118 4.67 -11.14 11.72
N ASP A 119 4.32 -11.56 10.50
CA ASP A 119 5.04 -12.57 9.73
C ASP A 119 6.10 -12.04 8.74
N GLU A 120 6.89 -12.96 8.15
CA GLU A 120 7.92 -12.66 7.14
C GLU A 120 7.31 -12.01 5.90
N ARG A 121 7.78 -10.81 5.56
CA ARG A 121 7.18 -9.92 4.55
C ARG A 121 7.74 -10.16 3.15
N ARG A 122 7.33 -11.24 2.47
CA ARG A 122 7.64 -11.40 1.04
C ARG A 122 6.54 -10.77 0.19
N GLU A 123 6.90 -9.78 -0.63
CA GLU A 123 5.95 -9.05 -1.49
C GLU A 123 5.13 -10.00 -2.38
N GLU A 124 5.76 -11.06 -2.88
CA GLU A 124 5.09 -12.08 -3.71
C GLU A 124 4.00 -12.85 -2.94
N GLN A 125 4.23 -13.17 -1.67
CA GLN A 125 3.24 -13.86 -0.83
C GLN A 125 2.07 -12.92 -0.52
N VAL A 126 2.36 -11.66 -0.19
CA VAL A 126 1.33 -10.63 0.05
C VAL A 126 0.49 -10.41 -1.22
N ARG A 127 1.12 -10.40 -2.40
CA ARG A 127 0.42 -10.31 -3.69
C ARG A 127 -0.48 -11.52 -3.91
N ALA A 128 0.03 -12.73 -3.68
CA ALA A 128 -0.75 -13.96 -3.86
C ALA A 128 -1.97 -13.98 -2.94
N GLU A 129 -1.79 -13.58 -1.68
CA GLU A 129 -2.86 -13.51 -0.69
C GLU A 129 -3.91 -12.45 -1.04
N LEU A 130 -3.48 -11.26 -1.48
CA LEU A 130 -4.38 -10.23 -1.96
C LEU A 130 -5.24 -10.74 -3.13
N LEU A 131 -4.62 -11.35 -4.15
CA LEU A 131 -5.35 -11.87 -5.31
C LEU A 131 -6.28 -13.04 -4.94
N ARG A 132 -5.88 -13.88 -3.98
CA ARG A 132 -6.73 -14.94 -3.43
C ARG A 132 -7.97 -14.37 -2.75
N GLN A 133 -7.79 -13.35 -1.91
CA GLN A 133 -8.90 -12.69 -1.21
C GLN A 133 -9.85 -11.98 -2.17
N MET A 134 -9.31 -11.26 -3.16
CA MET A 134 -10.12 -10.62 -4.20
C MET A 134 -10.99 -11.64 -4.95
N ARG A 135 -10.45 -12.83 -5.24
CA ARG A 135 -11.23 -13.90 -5.86
C ARG A 135 -12.31 -14.46 -4.93
N ALA A 136 -12.02 -14.60 -3.64
CA ALA A 136 -13.00 -15.06 -2.65
C ALA A 136 -14.18 -14.09 -2.51
N ASP A 137 -13.90 -12.78 -2.58
CA ASP A 137 -14.89 -11.72 -2.49
C ASP A 137 -15.53 -11.36 -3.85
N LEU A 138 -15.19 -12.09 -4.93
CA LEU A 138 -15.65 -11.84 -6.30
C LEU A 138 -15.34 -10.42 -6.81
N ILE A 139 -14.18 -9.89 -6.41
CA ILE A 139 -13.68 -8.58 -6.80
C ILE A 139 -12.79 -8.71 -8.03
N GLU A 140 -13.10 -7.98 -9.09
CA GLU A 140 -12.21 -7.88 -10.25
C GLU A 140 -10.89 -7.19 -9.84
N PRO A 141 -9.72 -7.81 -10.10
CA PRO A 141 -8.45 -7.21 -9.76
C PRO A 141 -8.25 -5.90 -10.54
N PRO A 142 -7.83 -4.82 -9.87
CA PRO A 142 -7.54 -3.55 -10.50
C PRO A 142 -6.30 -3.66 -11.39
N THR A 143 -5.82 -2.53 -11.90
CA THR A 143 -4.57 -2.55 -12.67
C THR A 143 -3.40 -3.08 -11.83
N ALA A 144 -2.43 -3.74 -12.46
CA ALA A 144 -1.26 -4.26 -11.76
C ALA A 144 -0.55 -3.16 -10.94
N ALA A 145 -0.41 -1.96 -11.51
CA ALA A 145 0.15 -0.81 -10.79
C ALA A 145 -0.67 -0.40 -9.54
N GLN A 146 -2.00 -0.51 -9.59
CA GLN A 146 -2.84 -0.29 -8.41
C GLN A 146 -2.66 -1.40 -7.38
N VAL A 147 -2.57 -2.66 -7.80
CA VAL A 147 -2.23 -3.80 -6.90
C VAL A 147 -0.90 -3.55 -6.20
N ASP A 148 0.14 -3.15 -6.93
CA ASP A 148 1.46 -2.85 -6.37
C ASP A 148 1.42 -1.67 -5.39
N THR A 149 0.54 -0.70 -5.64
CA THR A 149 0.33 0.44 -4.74
C THR A 149 -0.39 0.02 -3.47
N ILE A 150 -1.41 -0.84 -3.57
CA ILE A 150 -2.12 -1.41 -2.42
C ILE A 150 -1.16 -2.22 -1.54
N ILE A 151 -0.34 -3.08 -2.15
CA ILE A 151 0.64 -3.90 -1.43
C ILE A 151 1.64 -3.00 -0.69
N ARG A 152 2.22 -2.00 -1.35
CA ARG A 152 3.14 -1.04 -0.71
C ARG A 152 2.47 -0.29 0.44
N SER A 153 1.22 0.13 0.28
CA SER A 153 0.46 0.81 1.34
C SER A 153 0.21 -0.12 2.52
N ALA A 154 -0.21 -1.36 2.29
CA ALA A 154 -0.44 -2.34 3.34
C ALA A 154 0.85 -2.69 4.09
N LEU A 155 1.96 -2.88 3.38
CA LEU A 155 3.28 -3.12 3.99
C LEU A 155 3.75 -1.94 4.85
N HIS A 156 3.51 -0.70 4.39
CA HIS A 156 3.83 0.49 5.16
C HIS A 156 2.98 0.60 6.42
N GLN A 157 1.66 0.40 6.32
CA GLN A 157 0.76 0.41 7.48
C GLN A 157 1.06 -0.72 8.47
N ALA A 158 1.44 -1.90 7.99
CA ALA A 158 1.89 -3.00 8.83
C ALA A 158 3.20 -2.66 9.57
N ASP A 159 4.10 -1.92 8.92
CA ASP A 159 5.32 -1.41 9.56
C ASP A 159 4.99 -0.38 10.65
N GLU A 160 4.13 0.59 10.36
CA GLU A 160 3.68 1.59 11.33
C GLU A 160 2.98 0.95 12.54
N ARG A 161 2.11 -0.04 12.30
CA ARG A 161 1.44 -0.80 13.37
C ARG A 161 2.43 -1.55 14.24
N ALA A 162 3.42 -2.21 13.63
CA ALA A 162 4.47 -2.90 14.37
C ALA A 162 5.30 -1.92 15.21
N VAL A 163 5.68 -0.76 14.66
CA VAL A 163 6.40 0.29 15.41
C VAL A 163 5.55 0.82 16.57
N ALA A 164 4.26 1.09 16.35
CA ALA A 164 3.34 1.56 17.38
C ALA A 164 3.17 0.55 18.53
N GLU A 165 3.08 -0.74 18.20
CA GLU A 165 3.01 -1.81 19.21
C GLU A 165 4.30 -1.89 20.05
N ILE A 166 5.46 -1.78 19.42
CA ILE A 166 6.76 -1.74 20.13
C ILE A 166 6.86 -0.49 21.01
N ALA A 167 6.48 0.68 20.49
CA ALA A 167 6.46 1.92 21.26
C ALA A 167 5.53 1.81 22.48
N ALA A 168 4.35 1.20 22.33
CA ALA A 168 3.43 0.95 23.43
C ALA A 168 4.02 -0.02 24.47
N ARG A 169 4.77 -1.05 24.06
CA ARG A 169 5.47 -1.95 25.00
C ARG A 169 6.59 -1.24 25.76
N LEU A 170 7.35 -0.39 25.10
CA LEU A 170 8.39 0.44 25.73
C LEU A 170 7.78 1.44 26.72
N ALA A 171 6.66 2.08 26.37
CA ALA A 171 5.96 3.02 27.24
C ALA A 171 5.39 2.37 28.52
N ARG A 172 5.02 1.08 28.46
CA ARG A 172 4.62 0.30 29.65
C ARG A 172 5.79 -0.05 30.57
N ALA A 173 7.02 0.00 30.08
CA ALA A 173 8.21 -0.26 30.86
C ALA A 173 8.64 1.02 31.62
N GLU A 174 8.68 0.93 32.94
CA GLU A 174 8.87 2.08 33.81
C GLU A 174 10.17 2.86 33.51
N GLY A 175 10.01 4.15 33.19
CA GLY A 175 11.09 5.07 32.87
C GLY A 175 11.86 4.77 31.58
N CYS A 176 11.46 3.76 30.79
CA CYS A 176 12.21 3.35 29.59
C CYS A 176 12.20 4.44 28.52
N THR A 177 11.04 5.05 28.24
CA THR A 177 10.93 6.15 27.27
C THR A 177 11.79 7.34 27.67
N ARG A 178 11.74 7.76 28.94
CA ARG A 178 12.58 8.86 29.45
C ARG A 178 14.08 8.58 29.31
N ARG A 179 14.50 7.33 29.57
CA ARG A 179 15.90 6.93 29.39
C ARG A 179 16.31 6.86 27.92
N LEU A 180 15.40 6.49 27.01
CA LEU A 180 15.63 6.55 25.56
C LEU A 180 15.74 8.00 25.07
N ASP A 181 14.85 8.88 25.54
CA ASP A 181 14.87 10.30 25.21
C ASP A 181 16.17 10.96 25.69
N ALA A 182 16.67 10.61 26.88
CA ALA A 182 17.95 11.11 27.39
C ALA A 182 19.17 10.66 26.57
N LEU A 183 19.06 9.62 25.74
CA LEU A 183 20.13 9.26 24.80
C LEU A 183 20.14 10.14 23.54
N VAL A 184 18.97 10.67 23.16
CA VAL A 184 18.78 11.42 21.91
C VAL A 184 18.84 12.92 22.15
N PHE A 185 18.25 13.40 23.23
CA PHE A 185 18.14 14.81 23.57
C PHE A 185 19.09 15.15 24.72
N THR A 186 20.09 15.96 24.43
CA THR A 186 21.01 16.55 25.40
C THR A 186 20.34 17.59 26.30
N ASP A 187 19.19 18.13 25.89
CA ASP A 187 18.57 19.32 26.49
C ASP A 187 17.53 19.01 27.58
N LEU A 188 17.20 17.73 27.83
CA LEU A 188 16.16 17.36 28.82
C LEU A 188 16.62 17.44 30.28
N THR A 189 17.88 17.80 30.53
CA THR A 189 18.41 18.15 31.85
C THR A 189 18.65 19.65 31.97
N GLY A 190 17.65 20.46 31.62
CA GLY A 190 17.59 21.89 31.96
C GLY A 190 17.19 22.13 33.42
N ASP A 191 17.84 21.46 34.37
CA ASP A 191 17.65 21.71 35.81
C ASP A 191 19.02 21.89 36.48
N GLY A 192 19.68 22.99 36.11
CA GLY A 192 20.83 23.56 36.81
C GLY A 192 20.45 24.97 37.28
N PRO A 193 20.75 25.36 38.54
CA PRO A 193 20.26 26.61 39.09
C PRO A 193 20.84 27.79 38.33
N ALA A 194 19.97 28.72 37.95
CA ALA A 194 20.36 30.00 37.38
C ALA A 194 21.25 30.76 38.38
N GLN A 195 22.55 30.81 38.10
CA GLN A 195 23.47 31.76 38.72
C GLN A 195 24.52 32.21 37.70
N GLY A 196 24.39 33.49 37.31
CA GLY A 196 25.51 34.43 37.29
C GLY A 196 26.47 34.39 36.11
N ASP A 197 26.36 35.45 35.31
CA ASP A 197 27.44 36.17 34.62
C ASP A 197 28.04 35.60 33.31
N ALA A 198 27.56 36.24 32.24
CA ALA A 198 28.24 36.68 31.03
C ALA A 198 29.70 36.26 30.81
N THR A 199 29.89 35.42 29.80
CA THR A 199 30.72 35.73 28.63
C THR A 199 30.10 35.08 27.41
N ALA A 200 29.74 35.88 26.42
CA ALA A 200 29.46 35.39 25.08
C ALA A 200 30.75 34.77 24.53
N GLN A 201 30.77 33.46 24.40
CA GLN A 201 31.70 32.73 23.57
C GLN A 201 30.86 31.84 22.68
N ASP A 202 30.90 32.17 21.39
CA ASP A 202 30.38 31.38 20.29
C ASP A 202 31.06 30.00 20.32
N ASP A 203 30.42 29.04 20.96
CA ASP A 203 30.60 27.61 20.71
C ASP A 203 29.19 27.01 20.75
N GLU A 204 28.42 27.20 19.66
CA GLU A 204 27.36 26.23 19.29
C GLU A 204 28.06 24.92 18.90
N ASP A 205 28.78 24.32 19.85
CA ASP A 205 29.31 22.99 19.73
C ASP A 205 28.09 22.07 19.63
N ASP A 206 27.95 21.49 18.46
CA ASP A 206 27.07 20.40 18.08
C ASP A 206 27.25 19.29 19.13
N VAL A 207 26.55 19.39 20.28
CA VAL A 207 26.72 18.47 21.40
C VAL A 207 26.29 17.10 20.88
N GLU A 208 27.28 16.27 20.54
CA GLU A 208 27.03 14.95 19.99
C GLU A 208 26.12 14.21 20.99
N SER A 209 24.90 13.87 20.56
CA SER A 209 23.98 13.13 21.43
C SER A 209 24.66 11.87 21.93
N VAL A 210 24.35 11.41 23.14
CA VAL A 210 24.88 10.16 23.69
C VAL A 210 24.65 8.97 22.73
N LEU A 211 23.56 9.01 21.94
CA LEU A 211 23.29 8.06 20.88
C LEU A 211 24.30 8.10 19.72
N SER A 212 24.82 9.28 19.37
CA SER A 212 25.89 9.44 18.37
C SER A 212 27.17 8.73 18.82
N ASP A 213 27.57 8.95 20.07
CA ASP A 213 28.74 8.30 20.70
C ASP A 213 28.61 6.78 20.73
N ILE A 214 27.39 6.27 20.98
CA ILE A 214 27.08 4.84 20.97
C ILE A 214 27.14 4.27 19.54
N LYS A 215 26.82 5.04 18.50
CA LYS A 215 26.87 4.61 17.09
C LYS A 215 28.27 4.68 16.49
N ALA A 216 29.19 5.44 17.08
CA ALA A 216 30.58 5.52 16.63
C ALA A 216 31.29 4.15 16.74
N HIS A 217 32.10 3.81 15.74
CA HIS A 217 32.83 2.54 15.73
C HIS A 217 33.84 2.48 16.88
N PRO A 218 34.04 1.31 17.51
CA PRO A 218 35.07 1.15 18.52
C PRO A 218 36.44 1.40 17.90
N GLY A 219 37.22 2.28 18.50
CA GLY A 219 38.57 2.61 18.05
C GLY A 219 39.58 1.47 18.26
N ASN A 220 40.86 1.76 18.00
CA ASN A 220 41.95 0.80 18.23
C ASN A 220 42.03 0.37 19.69
N VAL A 221 42.24 -0.93 19.93
CA VAL A 221 42.29 -1.54 21.26
C VAL A 221 43.39 -0.90 22.12
N ARG A 222 42.99 -0.05 23.06
CA ARG A 222 43.82 0.60 24.09
C ARG A 222 43.01 0.61 25.40
N LEU A 223 43.68 0.66 26.56
CA LEU A 223 43.01 0.64 27.87
C LEU A 223 41.92 1.71 27.99
N ASN A 224 42.21 2.95 27.58
CA ASN A 224 41.24 4.05 27.64
C ASN A 224 40.05 3.79 26.71
N SER A 225 40.30 3.31 25.48
CA SER A 225 39.23 2.91 24.56
C SER A 225 38.37 1.77 25.12
N LEU A 226 38.93 0.81 25.86
CA LEU A 226 38.14 -0.24 26.52
C LEU A 226 37.25 0.33 27.63
N LEU A 227 37.73 1.30 28.40
CA LEU A 227 36.94 1.95 29.45
C LEU A 227 35.79 2.78 28.86
N ASP A 228 36.03 3.48 27.76
CA ASP A 228 35.01 4.22 27.02
C ASP A 228 33.92 3.29 26.48
N GLU A 229 34.32 2.15 25.87
CA GLU A 229 33.37 1.14 25.39
C GLU A 229 32.58 0.47 26.52
N ILE A 230 33.20 0.22 27.69
CA ILE A 230 32.48 -0.25 28.88
C ILE A 230 31.47 0.80 29.35
N SER A 231 31.81 2.09 29.30
CA SER A 231 30.90 3.19 29.64
C SER A 231 29.68 3.21 28.70
N LYS A 232 29.90 3.13 27.38
CA LYS A 232 28.83 3.01 26.37
C LYS A 232 27.93 1.81 26.63
N LEU A 233 28.51 0.63 26.89
CA LEU A 233 27.73 -0.57 27.21
C LEU A 233 26.89 -0.43 28.49
N LYS A 234 27.42 0.25 29.52
CA LYS A 234 26.66 0.55 30.74
C LYS A 234 25.48 1.48 30.44
N GLN A 235 25.68 2.51 29.63
CA GLN A 235 24.61 3.43 29.22
C GLN A 235 23.52 2.72 28.42
N VAL A 236 23.88 1.86 27.45
CA VAL A 236 22.92 1.04 26.69
C VAL A 236 22.13 0.11 27.61
N ARG A 237 22.79 -0.54 28.57
CA ARG A 237 22.11 -1.42 29.54
C ARG A 237 21.20 -0.65 30.49
N ALA A 238 21.56 0.56 30.88
CA ALA A 238 20.78 1.41 31.77
C ALA A 238 19.41 1.79 31.18
N VAL A 239 19.25 1.78 29.85
CA VAL A 239 17.95 2.00 29.19
C VAL A 239 16.89 1.02 29.69
N GLY A 240 17.27 -0.22 30.00
CA GLY A 240 16.36 -1.22 30.56
C GLY A 240 15.27 -1.66 29.57
N ILE A 241 15.66 -1.90 28.31
CA ILE A 241 14.73 -2.42 27.29
C ILE A 241 14.24 -3.81 27.71
N PRO A 242 12.92 -4.06 27.78
CA PRO A 242 12.40 -5.39 28.14
C PRO A 242 12.83 -6.47 27.13
N GLU A 243 13.26 -7.63 27.62
CA GLU A 243 13.71 -8.75 26.75
C GLU A 243 12.67 -9.19 25.73
N LYS A 244 11.38 -9.09 26.09
CA LYS A 244 10.25 -9.52 25.26
C LYS A 244 9.65 -8.39 24.42
N VAL A 245 10.32 -7.24 24.30
CA VAL A 245 9.75 -6.09 23.58
C VAL A 245 9.41 -6.43 22.12
N PHE A 246 10.26 -7.19 21.42
CA PHE A 246 10.07 -7.58 20.02
C PHE A 246 9.29 -8.88 19.83
N THR A 247 8.66 -9.44 20.87
CA THR A 247 7.92 -10.70 20.76
C THR A 247 6.84 -10.63 19.68
N GLY A 248 6.84 -11.59 18.75
CA GLY A 248 5.88 -11.62 17.63
C GLY A 248 6.23 -10.70 16.46
N ILE A 249 7.41 -10.06 16.42
CA ILE A 249 7.89 -9.35 15.24
C ILE A 249 8.91 -10.23 14.50
N GLY A 250 8.69 -10.44 13.20
CA GLY A 250 9.60 -11.20 12.35
C GLY A 250 11.03 -10.64 12.33
N VAL A 251 12.03 -11.54 12.35
CA VAL A 251 13.46 -11.18 12.45
C VAL A 251 13.92 -10.29 11.28
N GLN A 252 13.37 -10.51 10.08
CA GLN A 252 13.65 -9.70 8.89
C GLN A 252 13.18 -8.24 9.06
N VAL A 253 12.06 -8.03 9.75
CA VAL A 253 11.52 -6.69 10.03
C VAL A 253 12.45 -5.96 10.99
N VAL A 254 12.88 -6.61 12.08
CA VAL A 254 13.84 -6.05 13.03
C VAL A 254 15.19 -5.76 12.34
N GLY A 255 15.65 -6.66 11.45
CA GLY A 255 16.85 -6.46 10.65
C GLY A 255 16.75 -5.24 9.73
N ALA A 256 15.62 -5.06 9.04
CA ALA A 256 15.35 -3.89 8.22
C ALA A 256 15.31 -2.60 9.06
N TRP A 257 14.70 -2.63 10.24
CA TRP A 257 14.70 -1.49 11.17
C TRP A 257 16.10 -1.12 11.63
N ARG A 258 16.93 -2.11 11.99
CA ARG A 258 18.34 -1.90 12.32
C ARG A 258 19.09 -1.26 11.16
N ALA A 259 18.95 -1.76 9.94
CA ALA A 259 19.61 -1.21 8.77
C ALA A 259 19.19 0.26 8.50
N ARG A 260 17.90 0.58 8.64
CA ARG A 260 17.39 1.97 8.55
C ARG A 260 17.99 2.85 9.64
N ALA A 261 18.03 2.37 10.88
CA ALA A 261 18.59 3.11 12.00
C ALA A 261 20.11 3.37 11.83
N SER A 262 20.86 2.39 11.32
CA SER A 262 22.29 2.54 11.02
C SER A 262 22.57 3.56 9.91
N ALA A 263 21.68 3.67 8.92
CA ALA A 263 21.81 4.62 7.82
C ALA A 263 21.35 6.07 8.16
N CYS A 264 20.57 6.25 9.24
CA CYS A 264 20.08 7.56 9.65
C CYS A 264 21.10 8.29 10.54
N ALA A 265 21.36 9.58 10.25
CA ALA A 265 22.15 10.43 11.14
C ALA A 265 21.38 10.69 12.45
N PRO A 266 22.05 10.76 13.62
CA PRO A 266 21.40 11.00 14.92
C PRO A 266 20.64 12.33 15.00
N SER A 267 21.05 13.36 14.25
CA SER A 267 20.29 14.61 14.10
C SER A 267 18.98 14.47 13.30
N GLY A 268 18.83 13.41 12.50
CA GLY A 268 17.62 13.10 11.72
C GLY A 268 16.52 12.39 12.51
N THR A 269 16.79 11.97 13.76
CA THR A 269 15.82 11.33 14.66
C THR A 269 15.12 12.32 15.61
N ALA A 270 15.49 13.60 15.58
CA ALA A 270 14.75 14.65 16.27
C ALA A 270 13.33 14.76 15.68
N PRO A 271 12.29 15.03 16.50
CA PRO A 271 10.92 15.15 16.05
C PRO A 271 10.78 16.44 15.23
N THR A 272 11.10 16.34 13.95
CA THR A 272 10.73 17.37 12.99
C THR A 272 9.23 17.25 12.78
N ALA A 273 8.47 18.30 13.13
CA ALA A 273 7.01 18.40 12.96
C ALA A 273 6.53 18.35 11.50
N HIS A 274 7.36 17.87 10.57
CA HIS A 274 7.09 17.73 9.15
C HIS A 274 7.90 16.51 8.65
N TRP A 275 7.34 15.31 8.80
CA TRP A 275 7.76 14.16 7.99
C TRP A 275 6.67 13.91 6.95
N ILE A 276 6.78 14.57 5.79
CA ILE A 276 5.99 14.28 4.59
C ILE A 276 6.94 13.79 3.51
N GLY A 277 7.00 12.46 3.32
CA GLY A 277 7.43 11.79 2.09
C GLY A 277 8.92 11.89 1.69
N PRO A 278 9.38 10.97 0.80
CA PRO A 278 10.79 10.88 0.43
C PRO A 278 11.21 12.05 -0.45
N ARG A 279 12.16 12.85 0.05
CA ARG A 279 12.86 13.89 -0.70
C ARG A 279 13.73 13.22 -1.77
N VAL A 280 13.27 13.20 -3.01
CA VAL A 280 14.09 12.87 -4.18
C VAL A 280 15.26 13.87 -4.22
N ARG A 281 16.49 13.39 -4.01
CA ARG A 281 17.70 14.21 -4.19
C ARG A 281 17.83 14.58 -5.68
N PRO A 282 18.03 15.85 -6.05
CA PRO A 282 18.35 16.19 -7.42
C PRO A 282 19.76 15.65 -7.74
N ARG A 283 19.88 14.97 -8.89
CA ARG A 283 21.15 14.48 -9.44
C ARG A 283 22.14 15.65 -9.56
N GLY A 284 23.21 15.61 -8.76
CA GLY A 284 24.37 16.49 -8.92
C GLY A 284 25.00 16.26 -10.29
N ARG A 285 25.16 17.35 -11.04
CA ARG A 285 25.77 17.41 -12.35
C ARG A 285 27.30 17.28 -12.18
N CYS A 286 27.90 16.27 -12.80
CA CYS A 286 29.37 16.17 -12.91
C CYS A 286 29.91 17.35 -13.74
N PRO A 287 31.10 17.90 -13.41
CA PRO A 287 31.71 18.93 -14.22
C PRO A 287 32.38 18.30 -15.44
N SER A 288 31.87 18.60 -16.63
CA SER A 288 32.54 18.28 -17.89
C SER A 288 33.64 19.31 -18.14
N SER A 289 34.86 18.79 -18.21
CA SER A 289 36.08 19.40 -18.73
C SER A 289 35.86 20.20 -20.02
N SER A 290 36.38 21.42 -20.02
CA SER A 290 36.47 22.36 -21.13
C SER A 290 37.54 21.96 -22.14
N ILE A 291 37.17 21.71 -23.41
CA ILE A 291 38.06 21.73 -24.59
C ILE A 291 37.29 22.26 -25.82
N VAL A 292 37.64 23.50 -26.20
CA VAL A 292 37.98 24.01 -27.57
C VAL A 292 36.94 24.00 -28.72
N SER A 293 36.66 25.24 -29.16
CA SER A 293 36.47 25.75 -30.55
C SER A 293 35.20 25.50 -31.37
N GLY A 294 34.74 26.60 -31.98
CA GLY A 294 34.40 26.60 -33.41
C GLY A 294 33.00 27.09 -33.79
N SER A 295 32.91 28.38 -34.11
CA SER A 295 32.19 28.99 -35.24
C SER A 295 30.77 28.57 -35.66
N HIS A 296 29.96 29.64 -35.82
CA HIS A 296 29.02 29.93 -36.90
C HIS A 296 27.53 29.47 -36.82
N VAL A 297 26.67 30.53 -36.89
CA VAL A 297 25.37 30.63 -37.59
C VAL A 297 24.24 29.73 -37.05
N GLY A 298 22.98 30.14 -36.89
CA GLY A 298 22.20 31.34 -37.15
C GLY A 298 20.77 30.97 -36.71
N GLU A 299 20.10 31.84 -35.95
CA GLU A 299 18.80 32.40 -36.35
C GLU A 299 17.58 31.49 -36.07
N LEU A 300 16.75 31.89 -35.11
CA LEU A 300 15.35 32.30 -35.33
C LEU A 300 14.61 32.51 -33.99
N ARG A 301 14.20 33.78 -33.81
CA ARG A 301 13.03 34.31 -33.08
C ARG A 301 11.76 33.45 -33.35
N THR A 302 10.73 33.33 -32.50
CA THR A 302 9.96 34.31 -31.71
C THR A 302 9.08 33.61 -30.66
N ASP A 303 9.04 34.21 -29.47
CA ASP A 303 7.88 34.58 -28.64
C ASP A 303 6.59 33.74 -28.64
N SER A 304 6.20 33.27 -27.43
CA SER A 304 4.93 33.72 -26.83
C SER A 304 4.94 33.52 -25.31
N CYS A 305 4.93 34.64 -24.59
CA CYS A 305 4.65 34.76 -23.17
C CYS A 305 3.21 34.37 -22.83
N LEU A 306 3.03 33.67 -21.70
CA LEU A 306 1.93 33.92 -20.75
C LEU A 306 2.40 33.54 -19.33
N GLU A 307 3.16 34.46 -18.71
CA GLU A 307 3.04 34.79 -17.27
C GLU A 307 1.61 35.32 -17.02
N THR A 308 0.93 35.21 -15.89
CA THR A 308 1.25 35.01 -14.47
C THR A 308 -0.08 34.69 -13.77
N ARG A 309 -0.04 33.98 -12.63
CA ARG A 309 -0.50 34.49 -11.30
C ARG A 309 -0.63 33.35 -10.29
N ARG A 310 0.33 33.33 -9.34
CA ARG A 310 0.13 32.83 -7.98
C ARG A 310 -0.91 33.72 -7.29
N ALA A 311 -1.96 33.12 -6.75
CA ALA A 311 -2.76 33.72 -5.69
C ALA A 311 -2.54 32.88 -4.43
N SER A 312 -1.77 33.43 -3.51
CA SER A 312 -1.71 33.01 -2.12
C SER A 312 -3.03 33.36 -1.46
N ASN A 313 -3.66 32.42 -0.74
CA ASN A 313 -4.72 32.75 0.21
C ASN A 313 -4.37 32.12 1.58
N PRO A 314 -4.25 32.92 2.66
CA PRO A 314 -4.01 32.43 4.01
C PRO A 314 -5.33 32.40 4.78
N ALA A 315 -5.85 31.21 5.10
CA ALA A 315 -6.87 31.04 6.13
C ALA A 315 -6.84 29.58 6.61
N GLY A 316 -6.70 29.38 7.91
CA GLY A 316 -6.40 28.10 8.53
C GLY A 316 -7.54 27.08 8.48
N ASP A 317 -7.16 25.83 8.22
CA ASP A 317 -8.03 24.66 8.40
C ASP A 317 -7.72 23.98 9.74
N GLN A 318 -8.59 24.25 10.71
CA GLN A 318 -8.84 23.36 11.84
C GLN A 318 -9.58 22.12 11.32
N TRP A 319 -8.94 20.95 11.38
CA TRP A 319 -9.63 19.68 11.14
C TRP A 319 -10.27 19.20 12.46
N ALA A 320 -11.48 19.69 12.72
CA ALA A 320 -12.34 19.17 13.79
C ALA A 320 -13.10 17.93 13.28
N TRP A 321 -12.84 16.79 13.92
CA TRP A 321 -13.67 15.60 13.82
C TRP A 321 -15.09 15.91 14.30
N THR A 322 -16.09 15.80 13.40
CA THR A 322 -17.49 15.71 13.80
C THR A 322 -18.17 14.53 13.13
N SER A 323 -18.18 13.43 13.87
CA SER A 323 -19.23 12.41 13.80
C SER A 323 -20.57 13.07 14.12
N ARG A 324 -21.40 13.30 13.10
CA ARG A 324 -22.84 13.52 13.27
C ARG A 324 -23.60 12.50 12.44
N GLY A 325 -24.19 11.54 13.16
CA GLY A 325 -25.23 10.67 12.66
C GLY A 325 -26.39 11.49 12.12
N ARG A 326 -26.94 11.03 11.01
CA ARG A 326 -28.17 11.57 10.44
C ARG A 326 -29.23 10.49 10.56
N CYS A 327 -30.11 10.68 11.54
CA CYS A 327 -31.44 10.10 11.55
C CYS A 327 -32.19 10.62 10.32
N LEU A 328 -32.83 9.72 9.57
CA LEU A 328 -33.94 10.05 8.69
C LEU A 328 -35.06 9.06 8.96
N ASN A 329 -36.18 9.62 9.40
CA ASN A 329 -37.47 8.99 9.59
C ASN A 329 -37.97 8.36 8.28
N GLY A 330 -38.56 7.17 8.39
CA GLY A 330 -39.48 6.60 7.41
C GLY A 330 -40.69 6.05 8.14
N LEU A 331 -41.82 6.77 8.05
CA LEU A 331 -43.15 6.29 8.42
C LEU A 331 -43.48 5.04 7.58
N VAL A 332 -43.89 3.94 8.22
CA VAL A 332 -44.91 3.04 7.68
C VAL A 332 -45.80 2.56 8.82
N SER A 333 -47.10 2.82 8.64
CA SER A 333 -48.22 2.39 9.47
C SER A 333 -48.28 0.87 9.64
N SER A 334 -48.57 0.39 10.85
CA SER A 334 -49.29 -0.87 11.08
C SER A 334 -49.88 -0.85 12.48
N GLY A 335 -51.18 -0.60 12.56
CA GLY A 335 -51.98 -0.99 13.71
C GLY A 335 -52.38 -2.46 13.53
N GLU A 336 -52.19 -3.28 14.56
CA GLU A 336 -53.29 -4.03 15.21
C GLU A 336 -52.80 -4.93 16.35
N ARG A 337 -53.40 -4.68 17.52
CA ARG A 337 -53.90 -5.64 18.53
C ARG A 337 -53.11 -6.93 18.81
N ARG A 338 -52.50 -6.97 20.00
CA ARG A 338 -52.47 -8.15 20.91
C ARG A 338 -53.74 -8.08 21.79
N PRO A 339 -54.33 -9.21 22.29
CA PRO A 339 -53.64 -10.12 23.21
C PRO A 339 -54.02 -11.62 23.12
N GLY A 340 -53.18 -12.47 23.72
CA GLY A 340 -53.50 -13.88 23.94
C GLY A 340 -52.33 -14.68 24.51
N LYS A 341 -52.34 -14.87 25.83
CA LYS A 341 -51.57 -15.90 26.57
C LYS A 341 -51.88 -17.29 26.00
N TRP A 342 -50.94 -18.24 26.04
CA TRP A 342 -51.16 -19.63 26.50
C TRP A 342 -49.80 -20.32 26.73
N GLN A 343 -49.71 -21.00 27.88
CA GLN A 343 -48.60 -21.83 28.36
C GLN A 343 -48.36 -23.06 27.47
N ASN A 344 -47.15 -23.62 27.49
CA ASN A 344 -46.93 -25.04 27.81
C ASN A 344 -45.44 -25.42 27.94
N HIS A 345 -45.20 -26.20 28.99
CA HIS A 345 -44.05 -27.04 29.38
C HIS A 345 -42.72 -26.39 29.75
#